data_AF-A0ABC9YXQ8-F1
#
_entry.id   AF-A0ABC9YXQ8-F1
#
_cell.length_a   1.000
_cell.length_b   1.000
_cell.length_c   1.000
_cell.angle_alpha   90.00
_cell.angle_beta   90.00
_cell.angle_gamma   90.00
#
_symmetry.space_group_name_H-M   'P 1'
#
loop_
_entity.id
_entity.type
_entity.pdbx_description
1 polymer ?
#
loop_
_entity_poly.entity_id
_entity_poly.type
_entity_poly.pdbx_seq_one_letter_code
_entity_poly.pdbx_strand_id
1 'polypeptide(L)'
;MTDVLSKRLVPDELWELVEPLLPAFEPRPQGGGTAPVEEPTVFTAVVYVLTSGCAWRLLPPSFGVTVPTAHRRFTDWTKAGLWRRLHRAVLDELGSQGLIDWSRALIDAASVRAKNADL
;
A
#
# COMPACT_ATOMS: atom_id res chain seq x y z
N MET A 1 -3.14 16.58 -0.61
CA MET A 1 -1.89 15.81 -0.68
C MET A 1 -1.07 16.36 -1.83
N THR A 2 0.15 16.83 -1.62
CA THR A 2 0.98 17.31 -2.73
C THR A 2 1.26 16.15 -3.67
N ASP A 3 0.68 16.21 -4.88
CA ASP A 3 0.82 15.28 -6.01
C ASP A 3 2.23 14.67 -6.17
N VAL A 4 3.26 15.47 -5.86
CA VAL A 4 4.68 15.09 -5.86
C VAL A 4 5.03 13.96 -4.89
N LEU A 5 4.49 13.94 -3.66
CA LEU A 5 4.79 12.88 -2.69
C LEU A 5 4.12 11.57 -3.09
N SER A 6 2.88 11.66 -3.58
CA SER A 6 2.16 10.50 -4.10
C SER A 6 2.92 9.88 -5.25
N LYS A 7 3.33 10.64 -6.28
CA LYS A 7 4.09 10.13 -7.42
C LYS A 7 5.47 9.57 -7.06
N ARG A 8 6.12 10.09 -6.01
CA ARG A 8 7.39 9.55 -5.52
C ARG A 8 7.24 8.23 -4.77
N LEU A 9 6.14 8.07 -4.04
CA LEU A 9 5.87 6.87 -3.26
C LEU A 9 5.17 5.81 -4.11
N VAL A 10 4.30 6.21 -5.01
CA VAL A 10 3.52 5.36 -5.88
C VAL A 10 3.52 6.02 -7.26
N PRO A 11 4.56 5.74 -8.08
CA PRO A 11 4.56 6.13 -9.49
C PRO A 11 3.35 5.55 -10.22
N ASP A 12 2.90 6.21 -11.28
CA ASP A 12 1.72 5.79 -12.04
C ASP A 12 1.91 4.37 -12.62
N GLU A 13 3.12 4.03 -13.07
CA GLU A 13 3.48 2.71 -13.58
C GLU A 13 3.40 1.62 -12.50
N LEU A 14 3.72 1.97 -11.25
CA LEU A 14 3.53 1.05 -10.13
C LEU A 14 2.04 0.88 -9.83
N TRP A 15 1.28 1.97 -9.86
CA TRP A 15 -0.15 1.93 -9.62
C TRP A 15 -0.85 1.02 -10.64
N GLU A 16 -0.49 1.12 -11.92
CA GLU A 16 -0.99 0.25 -13.00
C GLU A 16 -0.74 -1.24 -12.73
N LEU A 17 0.36 -1.59 -12.06
CA LEU A 17 0.65 -2.97 -11.63
C LEU A 17 -0.10 -3.38 -10.37
N VAL A 18 -0.30 -2.45 -9.43
CA VAL A 18 -0.92 -2.72 -8.12
C VAL A 18 -2.44 -2.82 -8.22
N GLU A 19 -3.07 -1.91 -8.95
CA GLU A 19 -4.52 -1.81 -9.10
C GLU A 19 -5.19 -3.15 -9.42
N PRO A 20 -4.77 -3.92 -10.43
CA PRO A 20 -5.38 -5.22 -10.75
C PRO A 20 -5.08 -6.31 -9.71
N LEU A 21 -4.10 -6.11 -8.83
CA LEU A 21 -3.72 -7.08 -7.79
C LEU A 21 -4.44 -6.84 -6.47
N LEU A 22 -4.95 -5.63 -6.24
CA LEU A 22 -5.67 -5.28 -5.03
C LEU A 22 -6.91 -6.18 -4.89
N PRO A 23 -7.13 -6.77 -3.69
CA PRO A 23 -8.36 -7.49 -3.45
C PRO A 23 -9.53 -6.51 -3.53
N ALA A 24 -10.58 -6.92 -4.25
CA ALA A 24 -11.79 -6.13 -4.40
C ALA A 24 -12.30 -5.68 -3.03
N PHE A 25 -12.60 -4.38 -2.90
CA PHE A 25 -13.24 -3.88 -1.71
C PHE A 25 -14.68 -4.39 -1.66
N GLU A 26 -14.97 -5.33 -0.76
CA GLU A 26 -16.35 -5.67 -0.43
C GLU A 26 -16.88 -4.69 0.62
N PRO A 27 -17.80 -3.77 0.26
CA PRO A 27 -18.44 -2.92 1.25
C PRO A 27 -19.21 -3.80 2.24
N ARG A 28 -19.13 -3.47 3.53
CA ARG A 28 -19.87 -4.21 4.55
C ARG A 28 -21.38 -4.12 4.26
N PRO A 29 -22.14 -5.22 4.40
CA PRO A 29 -23.58 -5.23 4.13
C PRO A 29 -24.40 -4.33 5.06
N GLN A 30 -23.82 -3.85 6.16
CA GLN A 30 -24.48 -3.00 7.17
C GLN A 30 -24.67 -1.52 6.77
N GLY A 31 -24.54 -1.17 5.48
CA GLY A 31 -25.00 0.12 4.93
C GLY A 31 -24.71 1.35 5.80
N GLY A 32 -23.53 1.94 5.65
CA GLY A 32 -23.17 3.15 6.40
C GLY A 32 -21.67 3.31 6.46
N GLY A 33 -21.12 4.12 5.56
CA GLY A 33 -19.70 4.44 5.56
C GLY A 33 -19.42 5.52 4.54
N THR A 34 -18.69 6.55 4.97
CA THR A 34 -18.08 7.58 4.13
C THR A 34 -17.56 6.99 2.82
N ALA A 35 -17.75 7.71 1.72
CA ALA A 35 -17.33 7.33 0.37
C ALA A 35 -16.00 6.56 0.39
N PRO A 36 -15.85 5.47 -0.40
CA PRO A 36 -14.62 4.70 -0.43
C PRO A 36 -13.46 5.67 -0.58
N VAL A 37 -12.57 5.72 0.42
CA VAL A 37 -11.34 6.48 0.25
C VAL A 37 -10.66 5.88 -0.97
N GLU A 38 -10.36 6.72 -1.96
CA GLU A 38 -9.72 6.34 -3.22
C GLU A 38 -8.60 5.33 -2.93
N GLU A 39 -8.69 4.12 -3.49
CA GLU A 39 -7.72 3.06 -3.24
C GLU A 39 -6.26 3.48 -3.45
N PRO A 40 -5.91 4.34 -4.45
CA PRO A 40 -4.56 4.90 -4.57
C PRO A 40 -4.10 5.66 -3.33
N THR A 41 -5.00 6.41 -2.69
CA THR A 41 -4.69 7.23 -1.51
C THR A 41 -4.38 6.34 -0.31
N VAL A 42 -5.19 5.30 -0.11
CA VAL A 42 -4.97 4.30 0.94
C VAL A 42 -3.66 3.57 0.71
N PHE A 43 -3.40 3.16 -0.53
CA PHE A 43 -2.16 2.46 -0.89
C PHE A 43 -0.94 3.34 -0.64
N THR A 44 -0.96 4.60 -1.08
CA THR A 44 0.11 5.57 -0.84
C THR A 44 0.37 5.79 0.66
N ALA A 45 -0.69 5.88 1.48
CA ALA A 45 -0.55 6.02 2.93
C ALA A 45 0.11 4.80 3.58
N VAL A 46 -0.25 3.59 3.14
CA VAL A 46 0.39 2.35 3.60
C VAL A 46 1.86 2.31 3.17
N VAL A 47 2.14 2.58 1.90
CA VAL A 47 3.50 2.64 1.35
C VAL A 47 4.37 3.65 2.10
N TYR A 48 3.84 4.82 2.44
CA TYR A 48 4.55 5.81 3.26
C TYR A 48 4.99 5.23 4.61
N VAL A 49 4.07 4.58 5.34
CA VAL A 49 4.39 4.00 6.66
C VAL A 49 5.41 2.87 6.55
N LEU A 50 5.31 2.07 5.49
CA LEU A 50 6.24 0.97 5.22
C LEU A 50 7.65 1.51 4.90
N THR A 51 7.76 2.41 3.93
CA THR A 51 9.05 2.95 3.45
C THR A 51 9.73 3.89 4.44
N SER A 52 8.96 4.67 5.20
CA SER A 52 9.52 5.57 6.24
C SER A 52 9.90 4.85 7.53
N GLY A 53 9.36 3.65 7.78
CA GLY A 53 9.55 2.95 9.04
C GLY A 53 8.93 3.68 10.25
N CYS A 54 8.04 4.66 10.05
CA CYS A 54 7.36 5.33 11.15
C CYS A 54 6.29 4.43 11.80
N ALA A 55 5.92 4.72 13.05
CA ALA A 55 4.79 4.06 13.68
C ALA A 55 3.48 4.46 12.96
N TRP A 56 2.49 3.56 12.92
CA TRP A 56 1.18 3.83 12.30
C TRP A 56 0.50 5.09 12.83
N ARG A 57 0.63 5.37 14.14
CA ARG A 57 0.11 6.59 14.80
C ARG A 57 0.72 7.89 14.30
N LEU A 58 1.85 7.82 13.59
CA LEU A 58 2.56 8.95 13.01
C LEU A 58 2.20 9.18 11.54
N LEU A 59 1.25 8.42 10.99
CA LEU A 59 0.73 8.67 9.64
C LEU A 59 0.19 10.12 9.58
N PRO A 60 0.71 10.96 8.66
CA PRO A 60 0.26 12.35 8.57
C PRO A 60 -1.23 12.44 8.19
N PRO A 61 -2.03 13.29 8.87
CA PRO A 61 -3.43 13.51 8.52
C PRO A 61 -3.64 14.02 7.09
N SER A 62 -2.61 14.62 6.48
CA SER A 62 -2.61 15.12 5.10
C SER A 62 -2.88 14.05 4.05
N PHE A 63 -2.76 12.76 4.40
CA PHE A 63 -3.14 11.66 3.54
C PHE A 63 -4.65 11.48 3.38
N GLY A 64 -5.48 12.06 4.27
CA GLY A 64 -6.92 11.83 4.24
C GLY A 64 -7.33 10.39 4.59
N VAL A 65 -6.39 9.57 5.08
CA VAL A 65 -6.60 8.18 5.47
C VAL A 65 -6.45 8.07 6.98
N THR A 66 -7.44 7.46 7.64
CA THR A 66 -7.35 7.22 9.09
C THR A 66 -6.40 6.05 9.38
N VAL A 67 -5.65 6.14 10.48
CA VAL A 67 -4.71 5.08 10.92
C VAL A 67 -5.37 3.69 10.97
N PRO A 68 -6.58 3.50 11.53
CA PRO A 68 -7.23 2.19 11.54
C PRO A 68 -7.57 1.68 10.13
N THR A 69 -7.88 2.58 9.20
CA THR A 69 -8.17 2.21 7.80
C THR A 69 -6.91 1.73 7.08
N ALA A 70 -5.80 2.48 7.21
CA ALA A 70 -4.51 2.10 6.63
C ALA A 70 -4.03 0.75 7.21
N HIS A 71 -4.09 0.57 8.54
CA HIS A 71 -3.65 -0.65 9.19
C HIS A 71 -4.49 -1.88 8.80
N ARG A 72 -5.82 -1.72 8.75
CA ARG A 72 -6.73 -2.79 8.31
C ARG A 72 -6.41 -3.21 6.88
N ARG A 73 -6.28 -2.25 5.96
CA ARG A 73 -5.97 -2.52 4.55
C ARG A 73 -4.61 -3.18 4.39
N PHE A 74 -3.59 -2.71 5.10
CA PHE A 74 -2.29 -3.39 5.15
C PHE A 74 -2.43 -4.86 5.57
N THR A 75 -3.22 -5.14 6.62
CA THR A 75 -3.45 -6.50 7.11
C THR A 75 -4.17 -7.36 6.07
N ASP A 76 -5.25 -6.85 5.48
CA ASP A 76 -6.05 -7.54 4.47
C ASP A 76 -5.21 -7.86 3.22
N TRP A 77 -4.44 -6.89 2.74
CA TRP A 77 -3.54 -7.04 1.60
C TRP A 77 -2.41 -8.03 1.87
N THR A 78 -1.86 -8.01 3.08
CA THR A 78 -0.83 -8.96 3.51
C THR A 78 -1.38 -10.38 3.50
N LYS A 79 -2.58 -10.59 4.06
CA LYS A 79 -3.27 -11.89 4.06
C LYS A 79 -3.64 -12.36 2.65
N ALA A 80 -4.05 -11.43 1.78
CA ALA A 80 -4.34 -11.70 0.37
C ALA A 80 -3.07 -11.96 -0.47
N GLY A 81 -1.88 -11.85 0.12
CA GLY A 81 -0.61 -12.07 -0.57
C GLY A 81 -0.26 -11.00 -1.59
N LEU A 82 -0.80 -9.78 -1.46
CA LEU A 82 -0.58 -8.66 -2.38
C LEU A 82 0.91 -8.44 -2.66
N TRP A 83 1.73 -8.34 -1.60
CA TRP A 83 3.16 -8.05 -1.72
C TRP A 83 3.91 -9.08 -2.56
N ARG A 84 3.54 -10.35 -2.45
CA ARG A 84 4.17 -11.43 -3.22
C ARG A 84 3.76 -11.40 -4.68
N ARG A 85 2.49 -11.07 -4.96
CA ARG A 85 1.96 -10.92 -6.32
C ARG A 85 2.57 -9.70 -6.99
N LEU A 86 2.70 -8.59 -6.26
CA LEU A 86 3.34 -7.37 -6.73
C LEU A 86 4.81 -7.62 -7.07
N HIS A 87 5.55 -8.35 -6.22
CA HIS A 87 6.94 -8.74 -6.50
C HIS A 87 7.06 -9.46 -7.85
N ARG A 88 6.16 -10.43 -8.08
CA ARG A 88 6.16 -11.21 -9.31
C ARG A 88 5.82 -10.34 -10.51
N ALA A 89 4.78 -9.51 -10.41
CA ALA A 89 4.39 -8.60 -11.48
C ALA A 89 5.52 -7.62 -11.86
N VAL A 90 6.25 -7.08 -10.88
CA VAL A 90 7.39 -6.19 -11.14
C VAL A 90 8.58 -6.94 -11.77
N LEU A 91 8.84 -8.18 -11.37
CA LEU A 91 9.87 -9.02 -12.00
C LEU A 91 9.51 -9.44 -13.43
N ASP A 92 8.22 -9.73 -13.68
CA ASP A 92 7.72 -10.22 -14.96
C ASP A 92 7.57 -9.08 -16.00
N GLU A 93 7.12 -7.88 -15.58
CA GLU A 93 6.78 -6.80 -16.52
C GLU A 93 8.00 -6.05 -17.07
N LEU A 94 9.08 -5.80 -16.32
CA LEU A 94 10.43 -5.47 -16.84
C LEU A 94 11.45 -5.07 -15.77
N GLY A 95 12.69 -5.47 -16.06
CA GLY A 95 14.01 -5.05 -15.55
C GLY A 95 14.35 -3.55 -15.58
N SER A 96 13.43 -2.62 -15.26
CA SER A 96 13.76 -1.19 -15.20
C SER A 96 14.45 -0.88 -13.86
N GLN A 97 15.64 -0.31 -13.92
CA GLN A 97 16.62 -0.18 -12.82
C GLN A 97 16.22 0.79 -11.68
N GLY A 98 14.91 0.92 -11.41
CA GLY A 98 14.37 1.73 -10.32
C GLY A 98 13.09 1.15 -9.71
N LEU A 99 12.20 0.53 -10.50
CA LEU A 99 10.97 -0.10 -9.98
C LEU A 99 11.26 -1.43 -9.28
N ILE A 100 12.24 -2.20 -9.74
CA ILE A 100 12.64 -3.45 -9.08
C ILE A 100 13.26 -3.16 -7.71
N ASP A 101 14.20 -2.21 -7.64
CA ASP A 101 14.83 -1.84 -6.37
C ASP A 101 13.82 -1.25 -5.39
N TRP A 102 12.89 -0.42 -5.90
CA TRP A 102 11.83 0.16 -5.09
C TRP A 102 10.84 -0.89 -4.58
N SER A 103 10.35 -1.78 -5.45
CA SER A 103 9.38 -2.81 -5.06
C SER A 103 9.99 -3.77 -4.04
N ARG A 104 11.26 -4.13 -4.21
CA ARG A 104 12.00 -4.96 -3.25
C ARG A 104 12.12 -4.28 -1.90
N ALA A 105 12.48 -3.00 -1.86
CA ALA A 105 12.52 -2.22 -0.62
C ALA A 105 11.15 -2.15 0.06
N LEU A 106 10.07 -1.97 -0.71
CA LEU A 106 8.70 -1.99 -0.18
C LEU A 106 8.35 -3.37 0.41
N ILE A 107 8.65 -4.46 -0.31
CA ILE A 107 8.33 -5.83 0.12
C ILE A 107 9.13 -6.21 1.37
N ASP A 108 10.40 -5.82 1.44
CA ASP A 108 11.23 -6.04 2.63
C ASP A 108 10.65 -5.27 3.82
N ALA A 109 10.24 -4.00 3.62
CA ALA A 109 9.59 -3.20 4.65
C ALA A 109 8.25 -3.81 5.10
N ALA A 110 7.40 -4.24 4.15
CA ALA A 110 6.16 -4.94 4.45
C ALA A 110 6.40 -6.25 5.22
N SER A 111 7.42 -7.01 4.85
CA SER A 111 7.77 -8.28 5.50
C SER A 111 8.28 -8.08 6.93
N VAL A 112 9.12 -7.06 7.16
CA VAL A 112 9.56 -6.67 8.51
C VAL A 112 8.36 -6.22 9.36
N ARG A 113 7.43 -5.47 8.78
CA ARG A 113 6.25 -4.98 9.49
C ARG A 113 5.22 -6.07 9.78
N ALA A 114 4.96 -6.98 8.85
CA ALA A 114 4.06 -8.11 9.05
C ALA A 114 4.51 -8.96 10.25
N LYS A 115 5.81 -9.29 10.32
CA LYS A 115 6.40 -10.02 11.45
C LYS A 115 6.22 -9.33 12.80
N ASN A 116 6.17 -7.99 12.81
CA ASN A 116 5.99 -7.19 14.03
C ASN A 116 4.50 -6.94 14.37
N ALA A 117 3.57 -7.21 13.46
CA ALA A 117 2.13 -7.07 13.69
C ALA A 117 1.49 -8.34 14.29
N ASP A 118 2.18 -9.47 14.20
CA ASP A 118 1.76 -10.77 14.74
C ASP A 118 2.24 -11.02 16.20
N LEU A 119 2.81 -10.02 16.86
CA LEU A 119 3.25 -10.01 18.27
C LEU A 119 2.47 -8.99 19.09
#